data_AF-A0A9D1CGZ2-F1
#
_entry.id   AF-A0A9D1CGZ2-F1
#
_cell.length_a   1.000
_cell.length_b   1.000
_cell.length_c   1.000
_cell.angle_alpha   90.00
_cell.angle_beta   90.00
_cell.angle_gamma   90.00
#
_symmetry.space_group_name_H-M   'P 1'
#
loop_
_entity.id
_entity.type
_entity.pdbx_description
1 polymer ?
#
loop_
_entity_poly.entity_id
_entity_poly.type
_entity_poly.pdbx_seq_one_letter_code
_entity_poly.pdbx_strand_id
1 'polypeptide(L)'
;LGGVVEMKKLPGALFVVDPRKERNAINEARKLNIPIVAIVDTNCDPDEIDYVIPGNDDAIRAIKLISSVMANAVQEGRQGVDAAPAAEAAEAPAAE
;
A
#
# COMPACT_ATOMS: atom_id res chain seq x y z
N LEU A 1 -18.69 5.35 5.16
CA LEU A 1 -18.14 4.66 3.96
C LEU A 1 -17.48 5.62 2.95
N GLY A 2 -17.00 6.82 3.35
CA GLY A 2 -16.54 7.83 2.37
C GLY A 2 -15.36 7.43 1.50
N GLY A 3 -14.33 6.79 2.06
CA GLY A 3 -13.09 6.46 1.34
C GLY A 3 -13.18 5.30 0.34
N VAL A 4 -14.27 4.52 0.36
CA VAL A 4 -14.45 3.34 -0.51
C VAL A 4 -15.61 3.49 -1.49
N VAL A 5 -16.37 4.60 -1.43
CA VAL A 5 -17.54 4.81 -2.33
C VAL A 5 -17.15 4.73 -3.80
N GLU A 6 -15.99 5.29 -4.15
CA GLU A 6 -15.52 5.37 -5.53
C GLU A 6 -14.66 4.16 -5.96
N MET A 7 -14.42 3.19 -5.07
CA MET A 7 -13.62 2.01 -5.38
C MET A 7 -14.41 1.03 -6.25
N LYS A 8 -14.02 0.92 -7.53
CA LYS A 8 -14.61 -0.01 -8.51
C LYS A 8 -13.88 -1.35 -8.61
N LYS A 9 -12.68 -1.44 -8.06
CA LYS A 9 -11.80 -2.61 -8.10
C LYS A 9 -11.19 -2.83 -6.71
N LEU A 10 -10.75 -4.06 -6.45
CA LEU A 10 -9.98 -4.38 -5.25
C LEU A 10 -8.65 -3.59 -5.25
N PRO A 11 -8.16 -3.20 -4.07
CA PRO A 11 -6.90 -2.47 -3.97
C PRO A 11 -5.72 -3.37 -4.34
N GLY A 12 -4.71 -2.80 -5.00
CA GLY A 12 -3.48 -3.52 -5.38
C GLY A 12 -2.46 -3.66 -4.25
N ALA A 13 -2.59 -2.86 -3.20
CA ALA A 13 -1.82 -2.95 -1.95
C ALA A 13 -2.62 -2.24 -0.85
N LEU A 14 -2.35 -2.61 0.41
CA LEU A 14 -3.03 -2.02 1.57
C LEU A 14 -1.99 -1.46 2.54
N PHE A 15 -2.19 -0.21 2.96
CA PHE A 15 -1.37 0.45 3.98
C PHE A 15 -2.12 0.48 5.32
N VAL A 16 -1.55 -0.11 6.37
CA VAL A 16 -2.16 -0.22 7.71
C VAL A 16 -1.37 0.58 8.73
N VAL A 17 -2.08 1.25 9.63
CA VAL A 17 -1.53 1.82 10.85
C VAL A 17 -2.03 0.97 12.01
N ASP A 18 -1.12 0.53 12.89
CA ASP A 18 -1.42 -0.35 14.03
C ASP A 18 -2.07 -1.70 13.60
N PRO A 19 -1.26 -2.67 13.15
CA PRO A 19 -1.74 -3.97 12.71
C PRO A 19 -2.40 -4.77 13.84
N ARG A 20 -2.07 -4.48 15.10
CA ARG A 20 -2.69 -5.14 16.26
C ARG A 20 -4.14 -4.71 16.44
N LYS A 21 -4.47 -3.43 16.25
CA LYS A 21 -5.85 -2.94 16.28
C LYS A 21 -6.62 -3.30 15.00
N GLU A 22 -5.95 -3.34 13.85
CA GLU A 22 -6.57 -3.57 12.54
C GLU A 22 -6.47 -5.01 12.01
N ARG A 23 -6.50 -6.00 12.91
CA ARG A 23 -6.37 -7.44 12.55
C ARG A 23 -7.38 -7.94 11.52
N ASN A 24 -8.59 -7.40 11.51
CA ASN A 24 -9.62 -7.82 10.55
C ASN A 24 -9.21 -7.43 9.12
N ALA A 25 -8.70 -6.21 8.93
CA ALA A 25 -8.24 -5.74 7.63
C ALA A 25 -7.05 -6.57 7.11
N ILE A 26 -6.12 -6.96 8.01
CA ILE A 26 -4.98 -7.82 7.66
C ILE A 26 -5.44 -9.21 7.23
N ASN A 27 -6.36 -9.81 8.00
CA ASN A 27 -6.89 -11.14 7.68
C ASN A 27 -7.67 -11.15 6.36
N GLU A 28 -8.43 -10.11 6.06
CA GLU A 28 -9.13 -9.96 4.78
C GLU A 28 -8.15 -9.75 3.62
N ALA A 29 -7.15 -8.88 3.79
CA ALA A 29 -6.12 -8.64 2.79
C ALA A 29 -5.32 -9.91 2.47
N ARG A 30 -4.93 -10.68 3.49
CA ARG A 30 -4.24 -11.97 3.31
C ARG A 30 -5.09 -12.99 2.54
N LYS A 31 -6.39 -13.09 2.85
CA LYS A 31 -7.30 -14.00 2.12
C LYS A 31 -7.47 -13.62 0.66
N LEU A 32 -7.39 -12.33 0.35
CA LEU A 32 -7.52 -11.79 -1.00
C LEU A 32 -6.17 -11.65 -1.71
N ASN A 33 -5.06 -12.11 -1.10
CA ASN A 33 -3.70 -11.99 -1.61
C ASN A 33 -3.30 -10.54 -1.92
N ILE A 34 -3.79 -9.58 -1.14
CA ILE A 34 -3.43 -8.16 -1.26
C ILE A 34 -2.18 -7.92 -0.42
N PRO A 35 -1.09 -7.38 -0.98
CA PRO A 35 0.14 -7.12 -0.24
C PRO A 35 -0.07 -6.03 0.81
N ILE A 36 0.48 -6.25 2.00
CA ILE A 36 0.27 -5.41 3.18
C ILE A 36 1.56 -4.66 3.53
N VAL A 37 1.46 -3.35 3.60
CA VAL A 37 2.48 -2.45 4.12
C VAL A 37 1.97 -1.89 5.45
N ALA A 38 2.72 -1.99 6.53
CA ALA A 38 2.22 -1.52 7.83
C ALA A 38 3.29 -0.93 8.74
N ILE A 39 2.86 0.03 9.58
CA ILE A 39 3.68 0.55 10.68
C ILE A 39 3.62 -0.46 11.83
N VAL A 40 4.76 -0.99 12.24
CA VAL A 40 4.89 -1.98 13.31
C VAL A 40 5.59 -1.34 14.50
N ASP A 41 4.88 -1.25 15.62
CA ASP A 41 5.46 -0.90 16.91
C ASP A 41 5.82 -2.15 17.73
N THR A 42 6.44 -1.94 18.89
CA THR A 42 6.90 -2.95 19.85
C THR A 42 5.88 -4.03 20.25
N ASN A 43 4.58 -3.76 20.09
CA ASN A 43 3.49 -4.63 20.51
C ASN A 43 2.82 -5.39 19.34
N CYS A 44 3.35 -5.25 18.13
CA CYS A 44 2.81 -5.83 16.90
C CYS A 44 3.67 -6.98 16.39
N ASP A 45 3.05 -7.97 15.73
CA ASP A 45 3.75 -9.11 15.15
C ASP A 45 4.11 -8.81 13.67
N PRO A 46 5.40 -8.73 13.32
CA PRO A 46 5.83 -8.42 11.94
C PRO A 46 5.56 -9.57 10.96
N ASP A 47 5.36 -10.80 11.43
CA ASP A 47 5.19 -11.97 10.56
C ASP A 47 3.86 -11.93 9.78
N GLU A 48 2.91 -11.09 10.21
CA GLU A 48 1.64 -10.91 9.55
C GLU A 48 1.69 -9.96 8.34
N ILE A 49 2.82 -9.28 8.11
CA ILE A 49 2.95 -8.13 7.21
C ILE A 49 4.04 -8.39 6.17
N ASP A 50 3.77 -8.07 4.90
CA ASP A 50 4.72 -8.29 3.82
C ASP A 50 5.83 -7.23 3.80
N TYR A 51 5.48 -5.97 4.06
CA TYR A 51 6.41 -4.85 4.11
C TYR A 51 6.29 -4.09 5.43
N VAL A 52 7.24 -4.35 6.32
CA VAL A 52 7.25 -3.81 7.68
C VAL A 52 7.96 -2.44 7.72
N ILE A 53 7.28 -1.45 8.30
CA ILE A 53 7.86 -0.14 8.63
C ILE A 53 7.96 -0.07 10.17
N PRO A 54 9.15 -0.27 10.76
CA PRO A 54 9.30 -0.15 12.20
C PRO A 54 9.10 1.32 12.61
N GLY A 55 8.19 1.58 13.54
CA GLY A 55 7.87 2.96 13.94
C GLY A 55 6.82 3.04 15.04
N ASN A 56 6.63 4.26 15.54
CA ASN A 56 5.63 4.55 16.57
C ASN A 56 4.25 4.81 15.92
N ASP A 57 3.27 3.96 16.24
CA ASP A 57 1.89 4.01 15.75
C ASP A 57 0.91 4.69 16.72
N ASP A 58 1.30 4.97 17.97
CA ASP A 58 0.47 5.67 18.95
C ASP A 58 0.56 7.21 18.82
N ALA A 59 1.68 7.72 18.28
CA ALA A 59 1.91 9.16 18.20
C ALA A 59 1.38 9.79 16.90
N ILE A 60 0.44 10.72 17.03
CA ILE A 60 -0.15 11.46 15.89
C ILE A 60 0.91 12.10 14.97
N ARG A 61 2.02 12.62 15.53
CA ARG A 61 3.10 13.22 14.74
C ARG A 61 3.83 12.18 13.90
N ALA A 62 4.07 11.00 14.44
CA ALA A 62 4.73 9.90 13.74
C ALA A 62 3.82 9.35 12.63
N ILE A 63 2.55 9.07 12.95
CA ILE A 63 1.55 8.62 11.98
C ILE A 63 1.42 9.62 10.83
N LYS A 64 1.30 10.92 11.15
CA LYS A 64 1.17 11.97 10.14
C LYS A 64 2.40 12.06 9.25
N LEU A 65 3.60 11.96 9.84
CA LEU A 65 4.85 11.96 9.09
C LEU A 65 4.91 10.77 8.13
N ILE A 66 4.76 9.54 8.64
CA ILE A 66 4.86 8.33 7.82
C ILE A 66 3.78 8.30 6.74
N SER A 67 2.53 8.58 7.10
CA SER A 67 1.42 8.64 6.14
C SER A 67 1.65 9.69 5.05
N SER A 68 2.23 10.86 5.39
CA SER A 68 2.53 11.90 4.41
C SER A 68 3.64 11.49 3.44
N VAL A 69 4.70 10.85 3.93
CA VAL A 69 5.77 10.33 3.08
C VAL A 69 5.23 9.24 2.16
N MET A 70 4.35 8.38 2.68
CA MET A 70 3.75 7.31 1.88
C MET A 70 2.79 7.84 0.82
N ALA A 71 2.01 8.88 1.15
CA ALA A 71 1.20 9.60 0.16
C ALA A 71 2.06 10.23 -0.95
N ASN A 72 3.20 10.85 -0.59
CA ASN A 72 4.14 11.40 -1.56
C ASN A 72 4.73 10.30 -2.45
N ALA A 73 5.15 9.17 -1.88
CA ALA A 73 5.68 8.04 -2.64
C ALA A 73 4.66 7.49 -3.67
N VAL A 74 3.37 7.42 -3.30
CA VAL A 74 2.30 7.02 -4.23
C VAL A 74 2.10 8.06 -5.34
N GLN A 75 2.21 9.36 -5.03
CA GLN A 75 2.11 10.42 -6.04
C GLN A 75 3.30 10.41 -7.00
N GLU A 76 4.52 10.28 -6.48
CA GLU A 76 5.75 10.17 -7.27
C GLU A 76 5.72 8.92 -8.16
N GLY A 77 5.27 7.79 -7.63
CA GLY A 77 5.11 6.56 -8.40
C GLY A 77 4.12 6.72 -9.55
N ARG A 78 3.01 7.45 -9.36
CA ARG A 78 2.07 7.78 -10.45
C ARG A 78 2.71 8.69 -11.50
N GLN A 79 3.38 9.75 -11.06
CA GLN A 79 4.04 10.69 -11.97
C GLN A 79 5.17 10.03 -12.78
N GLY A 80 5.92 9.10 -12.18
CA GLY A 80 6.97 8.33 -12.86
C GLY A 80 6.42 7.37 -13.93
N VAL A 81 5.21 6.84 -13.73
CA VAL A 81 4.51 6.03 -14.74
C VAL A 81 3.97 6.90 -15.87
N ASP A 82 3.50 8.12 -15.58
CA ASP A 82 3.02 9.07 -16.59
C ASP A 82 4.17 9.76 -17.37
N ALA A 83 5.40 9.78 -16.81
CA ALA A 83 6.59 10.38 -17.43
C ALA A 83 7.48 9.38 -18.20
N ALA A 84 7.24 8.08 -18.06
CA ALA A 84 7.82 7.09 -18.97
C ALA A 84 7.13 7.24 -20.34
N PRO A 85 7.85 7.54 -21.43
CA PRO A 85 7.22 7.60 -22.74
C PRO A 85 6.64 6.23 -23.05
N ALA A 86 5.42 6.22 -23.60
CA ALA A 86 4.74 5.07 -24.16
C ALA A 86 5.54 4.44 -25.32
N ALA A 87 6.67 3.80 -25.02
CA ALA A 87 7.66 3.36 -26.00
C ALA A 87 7.99 1.85 -25.94
N GLU A 88 7.36 1.04 -25.08
CA GLU A 88 7.65 -0.40 -25.02
C GLU A 88 6.39 -1.30 -25.01
N ALA A 89 5.34 -0.94 -25.75
CA ALA A 89 4.21 -1.85 -26.00
C ALA A 89 3.77 -1.91 -27.47
N ALA A 90 4.61 -1.49 -28.40
CA ALA A 90 4.33 -1.57 -29.83
C ALA A 90 5.54 -2.03 -30.63
N GLU A 91 6.04 -3.25 -30.38
CA GLU A 91 6.79 -4.03 -31.38
C GLU A 91 7.05 -5.47 -30.90
N ALA A 92 6.14 -6.39 -31.28
CA ALA A 92 6.53 -7.61 -31.98
C ALA A 92 5.29 -8.22 -32.66
N PRO A 93 5.40 -8.67 -33.92
CA PRO A 93 4.30 -8.72 -34.88
C PRO A 93 3.61 -10.10 -34.93
N ALA A 94 2.42 -10.10 -35.52
CA ALA A 94 1.76 -11.29 -36.03
C ALA A 94 2.47 -11.78 -37.32
N ALA A 95 3.02 -13.00 -37.26
CA ALA A 95 3.31 -13.97 -38.33
C ALA A 95 3.97 -15.17 -37.60
N GLU A 96 3.53 -16.42 -37.68
CA GLU A 96 3.01 -17.26 -38.78
C GLU A 96 1.94 -18.22 -38.24
#